data_AF-A0AA38DTG0-F1
#
_entry.id   AF-A0AA38DTG0-F1
#
_cell.length_a   1.000
_cell.length_b   1.000
_cell.length_c   1.000
_cell.angle_alpha   90.00
_cell.angle_beta   90.00
_cell.angle_gamma   90.00
#
_symmetry.space_group_name_H-M   'P 1'
#
loop_
_entity.id
_entity.type
_entity.pdbx_description
1 polymer ?
#
loop_
_entity_poly.entity_id
_entity_poly.type
_entity_poly.pdbx_seq_one_letter_code
_entity_poly.pdbx_strand_id
1 'polypeptide(L)'
;MVSSSAVVPRSGLYYFSQGWKLISQPGIRRFVILPLLVNILLMGGAFWWLFTQLDSWIPALMSHVPDWLQWLSYLLWPIVTISVLLVFGYLFSTVANWIAAPFNGLLAEQLEARLTGATPPDTGVLGIMKDVPRIMKREWQKLAWYLPRAFVLLILYFIPGIGQTVAPVLWFLFSAWMLAIQYCDYPFDNHKVPFKEMRVALRTRKVTNMQFGALTSLFTMIPVLNLFIMPVAVCGATAMWVDCYRAKHALWK
;
A
#
# COMPACT_ATOMS: atom_id res chain seq x y z
N MET A 1 36.23 -14.19 4.93
CA MET A 1 35.83 -13.90 6.33
C MET A 1 34.87 -12.72 6.30
N VAL A 2 33.56 -12.98 6.39
CA VAL A 2 32.55 -11.91 6.43
C VAL A 2 32.60 -11.32 7.84
N SER A 3 33.08 -10.08 7.94
CA SER A 3 33.12 -9.35 9.21
C SER A 3 31.72 -9.34 9.81
N SER A 4 31.58 -10.00 10.95
CA SER A 4 30.34 -10.05 11.74
C SER A 4 30.22 -8.72 12.47
N SER A 5 29.96 -7.63 11.72
CA SER A 5 29.65 -6.34 12.30
C SER A 5 28.40 -6.53 13.14
N ALA A 6 28.53 -6.45 14.47
CA ALA A 6 27.38 -6.49 15.38
C ALA A 6 26.34 -5.48 14.89
N VAL A 7 25.19 -5.97 14.44
CA VAL A 7 24.12 -5.12 13.91
C VAL A 7 23.61 -4.28 15.07
N VAL A 8 24.05 -3.02 15.13
CA VAL A 8 23.54 -2.02 16.08
C VAL A 8 22.01 -2.09 16.03
N PRO A 9 21.30 -2.21 17.17
CA PRO A 9 19.84 -2.30 17.16
C PRO A 9 19.27 -1.03 16.54
N ARG A 10 18.73 -1.16 15.32
CA ARG A 10 18.17 -0.05 14.55
C ARG A 10 16.67 0.10 14.83
N SER A 11 16.23 1.34 14.99
CA SER A 11 14.82 1.67 15.25
C SER A 11 13.97 1.63 13.96
N GLY A 12 12.64 1.63 14.09
CA GLY A 12 11.76 1.71 12.92
C GLY A 12 11.91 3.04 12.18
N LEU A 13 12.26 4.11 12.92
CA LEU A 13 12.56 5.43 12.39
C LEU A 13 13.78 5.39 11.45
N TYR A 14 14.81 4.62 11.82
CA TYR A 14 15.98 4.42 10.98
C TYR A 14 15.58 3.84 9.63
N TYR A 15 14.81 2.75 9.60
CA TYR A 15 14.43 2.10 8.34
C TYR A 15 13.53 2.98 7.46
N PHE A 16 12.65 3.78 8.08
CA PHE A 16 11.86 4.77 7.35
C PHE A 16 12.76 5.84 6.69
N SER A 17 13.70 6.41 7.45
CA SER A 17 14.66 7.40 6.91
C SER A 17 15.59 6.79 5.87
N GLN A 18 15.95 5.52 6.04
CA GLN A 18 16.77 4.78 5.08
C GLN A 18 16.00 4.52 3.79
N GLY A 19 14.69 4.28 3.87
CA GLY A 19 13.81 4.19 2.69
C GLY A 19 13.93 5.42 1.80
N TRP A 20 13.85 6.62 2.37
CA TRP A 20 14.05 7.90 1.66
C TRP A 20 15.42 8.04 0.99
N LYS A 21 16.48 7.49 1.59
CA LYS A 21 17.81 7.49 0.97
C LYS A 21 17.91 6.47 -0.17
N LEU A 22 17.27 5.31 -0.01
CA LEU A 22 17.33 4.20 -0.95
C LEU A 22 16.54 4.45 -2.23
N ILE A 23 15.38 5.12 -2.16
CA ILE A 23 14.60 5.46 -3.37
C ILE A 23 15.41 6.32 -4.36
N SER A 24 16.32 7.14 -3.85
CA SER A 24 17.11 8.08 -4.64
C SER A 24 18.38 7.45 -5.24
N GLN A 25 18.66 6.17 -5.01
CA GLN A 25 19.85 5.55 -5.56
C GLN A 25 19.73 5.24 -7.06
N PRO A 26 20.80 5.48 -7.87
CA PRO A 26 20.81 5.11 -9.28
C PRO A 26 20.56 3.60 -9.43
N GLY A 27 19.68 3.21 -10.35
CA GLY A 27 19.23 1.82 -10.56
C GLY A 27 17.89 1.46 -9.88
N ILE A 28 17.57 2.05 -8.72
CA ILE A 28 16.28 1.85 -8.04
C ILE A 28 15.24 2.85 -8.52
N ARG A 29 15.67 4.09 -8.86
CA ARG A 29 14.79 5.16 -9.37
C ARG A 29 13.86 4.72 -10.49
N ARG A 30 14.32 3.86 -11.42
CA ARG A 30 13.49 3.36 -12.54
C ARG A 30 12.28 2.55 -12.05
N PHE A 31 12.47 1.73 -11.01
CA PHE A 31 11.40 0.91 -10.42
C PHE A 31 10.44 1.72 -9.55
N VAL A 32 10.84 2.93 -9.15
CA VAL A 32 9.97 3.89 -8.45
C VAL A 32 9.16 4.72 -9.44
N ILE A 33 9.80 5.19 -10.51
CA ILE A 33 9.18 6.06 -11.52
C ILE A 33 8.19 5.28 -12.38
N LEU A 34 8.50 4.03 -12.75
CA LEU A 34 7.67 3.26 -13.67
C LEU A 34 6.25 3.02 -13.15
N PRO A 35 6.01 2.59 -11.89
CA PRO A 35 4.65 2.47 -11.35
C PRO A 35 3.91 3.80 -11.26
N LEU A 36 4.61 4.89 -10.93
CA LEU A 36 4.03 6.23 -10.90
C LEU A 36 3.60 6.68 -12.29
N LEU A 37 4.42 6.48 -13.31
CA LEU A 37 4.08 6.79 -14.70
C LEU A 37 2.91 5.95 -15.19
N VAL A 38 2.91 4.64 -14.91
CA VAL A 38 1.78 3.75 -15.24
C VAL A 38 0.51 4.25 -14.56
N ASN A 39 0.56 4.61 -13.27
CA ASN A 39 -0.59 5.13 -12.55
C ASN A 39 -1.08 6.47 -13.12
N ILE A 40 -0.19 7.41 -13.45
CA ILE A 40 -0.55 8.69 -14.07
C ILE A 40 -1.20 8.48 -15.44
N LEU A 41 -0.66 7.59 -16.27
CA LEU A 41 -1.21 7.30 -17.60
C LEU A 41 -2.58 6.60 -17.50
N LEU A 42 -2.70 5.59 -16.63
CA LEU A 42 -3.95 4.89 -16.41
C LEU A 42 -5.00 5.81 -15.79
N MET A 43 -4.65 6.59 -14.78
CA MET A 43 -5.58 7.50 -14.11
C MET A 43 -5.99 8.64 -15.03
N GLY A 44 -5.03 9.28 -15.70
CA GLY A 44 -5.30 10.34 -16.67
C GLY A 44 -6.20 9.85 -17.81
N GLY A 45 -5.90 8.68 -18.38
CA GLY A 45 -6.73 8.06 -19.42
C GLY A 45 -8.13 7.67 -18.92
N ALA A 46 -8.22 7.11 -17.72
CA ALA A 46 -9.48 6.71 -17.10
C ALA A 46 -10.38 7.91 -16.78
N PHE A 47 -9.83 8.99 -16.23
CA PHE A 47 -10.56 10.23 -15.98
C PHE A 47 -10.92 10.97 -17.27
N TRP A 48 -10.05 10.96 -18.28
CA TRP A 48 -10.37 11.49 -19.60
C TRP A 48 -11.56 10.76 -20.21
N TRP A 49 -11.53 9.43 -20.21
CA TRP A 49 -12.65 8.61 -20.67
C TRP A 49 -13.91 8.83 -19.83
N LEU A 50 -13.80 8.92 -18.51
CA LEU A 50 -14.95 9.21 -17.66
C LEU A 50 -15.59 10.55 -18.03
N PHE A 51 -14.78 11.59 -18.25
CA PHE A 51 -15.26 12.92 -18.59
C PHE A 51 -16.06 12.91 -19.89
N THR A 52 -15.65 12.14 -20.90
CA THR A 52 -16.42 12.00 -22.14
C THR A 52 -17.71 11.21 -21.98
N GLN A 53 -17.82 10.34 -20.97
CA GLN A 53 -19.05 9.61 -20.67
C GLN A 53 -20.06 10.43 -19.84
N LEU A 54 -19.58 11.40 -19.02
CA LEU A 54 -20.45 12.21 -18.17
C LEU A 54 -21.53 12.96 -18.95
N ASP A 55 -21.19 13.45 -20.15
CA ASP A 55 -22.12 14.15 -21.04
C ASP A 55 -23.32 13.28 -21.45
N SER A 56 -23.16 11.95 -21.44
CA SER A 56 -24.24 11.00 -21.76
C SER A 56 -24.92 10.42 -20.52
N TRP A 57 -24.14 10.09 -19.48
CA TRP A 57 -24.65 9.42 -18.29
C TRP A 57 -25.44 10.35 -17.40
N ILE A 58 -25.02 11.61 -17.25
CA ILE A 58 -25.75 12.56 -16.40
C ILE A 58 -27.14 12.83 -16.97
N PRO A 59 -27.32 13.20 -18.26
CA PRO A 59 -28.67 13.38 -18.81
C PRO A 59 -29.53 12.11 -18.75
N ALA A 60 -28.95 10.93 -18.96
CA ALA A 60 -29.68 9.66 -18.85
C ALA A 60 -30.14 9.33 -17.42
N LEU A 61 -29.36 9.69 -16.41
CA LEU A 61 -29.79 9.62 -15.00
C LEU A 61 -30.86 10.65 -14.70
N MET A 62 -30.72 11.86 -15.25
CA MET A 62 -31.67 12.95 -15.04
C MET A 62 -33.01 12.75 -15.75
N SER A 63 -33.08 11.96 -16.83
CA SER A 63 -34.34 11.65 -17.52
C SER A 63 -35.30 10.78 -16.70
N HIS A 64 -34.81 10.16 -15.62
CA HIS A 64 -35.66 9.44 -14.65
C HIS A 64 -36.31 10.38 -13.63
N VAL A 65 -35.91 11.66 -13.58
CA VAL A 65 -36.48 12.66 -12.66
C VAL A 65 -37.75 13.24 -13.28
N PRO A 66 -38.91 13.11 -12.62
CA PRO A 66 -40.17 13.67 -13.12
C PRO A 66 -40.12 15.19 -13.30
N ASP A 67 -40.93 15.73 -14.23
CA ASP A 67 -40.92 17.16 -14.59
C ASP A 67 -41.20 18.11 -13.40
N TRP A 68 -42.04 17.68 -12.45
CA TRP A 68 -42.35 18.48 -11.25
C TRP A 68 -41.17 18.59 -10.26
N LEU A 69 -40.16 17.73 -10.39
CA LEU A 69 -38.91 17.72 -9.61
C LEU A 69 -37.75 18.40 -10.36
N GLN A 70 -37.98 19.03 -11.52
CA GLN A 70 -36.91 19.65 -12.29
C GLN A 70 -36.18 20.77 -11.56
N TRP A 71 -36.82 21.44 -10.59
CA TRP A 71 -36.13 22.40 -9.72
C TRP A 71 -35.02 21.76 -8.88
N LEU A 72 -35.14 20.46 -8.57
CA LEU A 72 -34.15 19.68 -7.83
C LEU A 72 -32.93 19.32 -8.72
N SER A 73 -33.04 19.43 -10.05
CA SER A 73 -31.96 19.12 -10.98
C SER A 73 -30.68 19.92 -10.72
N TYR A 74 -30.83 21.19 -10.31
CA TYR A 74 -29.72 22.07 -9.95
C TYR A 74 -28.92 21.52 -8.76
N LEU A 75 -29.58 20.82 -7.82
CA LEU A 75 -28.94 20.18 -6.67
C LEU A 75 -28.48 18.75 -7.00
N LEU A 76 -29.25 17.99 -7.78
CA LEU A 76 -28.91 16.62 -8.15
C LEU A 76 -27.71 16.54 -9.07
N TRP A 77 -27.56 17.49 -10.01
CA TRP A 77 -26.43 17.51 -10.94
C TRP A 77 -25.05 17.47 -10.23
N PRO A 78 -24.74 18.38 -9.28
CA PRO A 78 -23.45 18.32 -8.58
C PRO A 78 -23.35 17.08 -7.69
N ILE A 79 -24.44 16.64 -7.05
CA ILE A 79 -24.43 15.42 -6.22
C ILE A 79 -24.11 14.19 -7.05
N VAL A 80 -24.77 14.00 -8.19
CA VAL A 80 -24.55 12.88 -9.11
C VAL A 80 -23.14 12.94 -9.68
N THR A 81 -22.69 14.13 -10.11
CA THR A 81 -21.33 14.32 -10.63
C THR A 81 -20.27 13.94 -9.59
N ILE A 82 -20.37 14.49 -8.38
CA ILE A 82 -19.45 14.18 -7.28
C ILE A 82 -19.53 12.70 -6.93
N SER A 83 -20.73 12.10 -6.89
CA SER A 83 -20.91 10.69 -6.58
C SER A 83 -20.25 9.79 -7.62
N VAL A 84 -20.44 10.07 -8.91
CA VAL A 84 -19.78 9.33 -10.01
C VAL A 84 -18.27 9.49 -9.91
N LEU A 85 -17.75 10.70 -9.71
CA LEU A 85 -16.32 10.95 -9.54
C LEU A 85 -15.74 10.22 -8.33
N LEU A 86 -16.45 10.19 -7.20
CA LEU A 86 -16.02 9.49 -5.99
C LEU A 86 -16.01 7.98 -6.16
N VAL A 87 -17.11 7.41 -6.68
CA VAL A 87 -17.23 5.97 -6.94
C VAL A 87 -16.16 5.53 -7.94
N PHE A 88 -16.02 6.26 -9.05
CA PHE A 88 -15.00 5.96 -10.05
C PHE A 88 -13.59 6.10 -9.48
N GLY A 89 -13.31 7.19 -8.76
CA GLY A 89 -12.01 7.42 -8.12
C GLY A 89 -11.65 6.30 -7.13
N TYR A 90 -12.60 5.83 -6.34
CA TYR A 90 -12.38 4.73 -5.38
C TYR A 90 -12.17 3.39 -6.08
N LEU A 91 -12.98 3.06 -7.09
CA LEU A 91 -12.82 1.86 -7.91
C LEU A 91 -11.47 1.85 -8.61
N PHE A 92 -11.12 2.96 -9.26
CA PHE A 92 -9.84 3.12 -9.93
C PHE A 92 -8.68 3.00 -8.94
N SER A 93 -8.75 3.66 -7.77
CA SER A 93 -7.72 3.56 -6.74
C SER A 93 -7.52 2.12 -6.25
N THR A 94 -8.61 1.36 -6.10
CA THR A 94 -8.56 -0.06 -5.73
C THR A 94 -7.83 -0.87 -6.80
N VAL A 95 -8.18 -0.69 -8.08
CA VAL A 95 -7.53 -1.36 -9.21
C VAL A 95 -6.06 -0.95 -9.34
N ALA A 96 -5.75 0.34 -9.20
CA ALA A 96 -4.38 0.86 -9.26
C ALA A 96 -3.50 0.27 -8.16
N ASN A 97 -4.02 0.11 -6.93
CA ASN A 97 -3.32 -0.56 -5.84
C ASN A 97 -3.01 -2.03 -6.17
N TRP A 98 -3.94 -2.74 -6.81
CA TRP A 98 -3.73 -4.12 -7.25
C TRP A 98 -2.69 -4.21 -8.37
N ILE A 99 -2.71 -3.27 -9.31
CA ILE A 99 -1.69 -3.15 -10.37
C ILE A 99 -0.32 -2.79 -9.79
N ALA A 100 -0.26 -1.98 -8.73
CA ALA A 100 0.98 -1.57 -8.08
C ALA A 100 1.65 -2.70 -7.27
N ALA A 101 0.87 -3.62 -6.70
CA ALA A 101 1.37 -4.73 -5.88
C ALA A 101 2.53 -5.53 -6.53
N PRO A 102 2.45 -5.98 -7.79
CA PRO A 102 3.56 -6.68 -8.45
C PRO A 102 4.82 -5.81 -8.58
N PHE A 103 4.68 -4.51 -8.89
CA PHE A 103 5.83 -3.62 -8.97
C PHE A 103 6.51 -3.41 -7.63
N ASN A 104 5.73 -3.38 -6.54
CA ASN A 104 6.28 -3.30 -5.18
C ASN A 104 7.07 -4.56 -4.80
N GLY A 105 6.58 -5.75 -5.20
CA GLY A 105 7.32 -7.00 -5.03
C GLY A 105 8.66 -7.01 -5.78
N LEU A 106 8.65 -6.57 -7.04
CA LEU A 106 9.87 -6.43 -7.85
C LEU A 106 10.85 -5.41 -7.27
N LEU A 107 10.35 -4.25 -6.84
CA LEU A 107 11.16 -3.22 -6.18
C LEU A 107 11.86 -3.78 -4.94
N ALA A 108 11.16 -4.57 -4.13
CA ALA A 108 11.74 -5.24 -2.96
C ALA A 108 12.81 -6.26 -3.35
N GLU A 109 12.57 -7.09 -4.37
CA GLU A 109 13.53 -8.09 -4.86
C GLU A 109 14.83 -7.45 -5.38
N GLN A 110 14.71 -6.41 -6.22
CA GLN A 110 15.84 -5.69 -6.80
C GLN A 110 16.66 -4.97 -5.72
N LEU A 111 15.98 -4.37 -4.73
CA LEU A 111 16.65 -3.71 -3.63
C LEU A 111 17.34 -4.72 -2.70
N GLU A 112 16.70 -5.85 -2.40
CA GLU A 112 17.31 -6.89 -1.58
C GLU A 112 18.60 -7.40 -2.22
N ALA A 113 18.58 -7.75 -3.50
CA ALA A 113 19.76 -8.21 -4.22
C ALA A 113 20.91 -7.20 -4.12
N ARG A 114 20.59 -5.91 -4.27
CA ARG A 114 21.57 -4.83 -4.13
C ARG A 114 22.13 -4.71 -2.71
N LEU A 115 21.28 -4.80 -1.68
CA LEU A 115 21.70 -4.71 -0.27
C LEU A 115 22.52 -5.93 0.16
N THR A 116 22.29 -7.11 -0.43
CA THR A 116 23.02 -8.33 -0.12
C THR A 116 24.25 -8.55 -1.00
N GLY A 117 24.48 -7.70 -2.01
CA GLY A 117 25.54 -7.88 -3.01
C GLY A 117 25.31 -9.09 -3.94
N ALA A 118 24.07 -9.58 -4.04
CA ALA A 118 23.70 -10.66 -4.93
C ALA A 118 23.37 -10.11 -6.33
N THR A 119 23.52 -10.93 -7.36
CA THR A 119 23.07 -10.56 -8.71
C THR A 119 21.56 -10.33 -8.70
N PRO A 120 21.08 -9.17 -9.15
CA PRO A 120 19.64 -8.92 -9.26
C PRO A 120 19.01 -10.00 -10.12
N PRO A 121 17.89 -10.60 -9.69
CA PRO A 121 17.13 -11.51 -10.52
C PRO A 121 16.76 -10.80 -11.82
N ASP A 122 16.99 -11.45 -12.96
CA ASP A 122 16.60 -10.94 -14.29
C ASP A 122 15.09 -11.18 -14.51
N THR A 123 14.29 -10.82 -13.51
CA THR A 123 12.84 -11.01 -13.49
C THR A 123 12.23 -9.90 -14.34
N GLY A 124 12.20 -10.11 -15.66
CA GLY A 124 11.47 -9.24 -16.57
C GLY A 124 9.96 -9.24 -16.32
N VAL A 125 9.21 -8.43 -17.08
CA VAL A 125 7.73 -8.31 -16.98
C VAL A 125 7.00 -9.65 -17.05
N LEU A 126 7.56 -10.62 -17.79
CA LEU A 126 7.06 -12.01 -17.87
C LEU A 126 7.16 -12.79 -16.57
N GLY A 127 8.20 -12.56 -15.75
CA GLY A 127 8.34 -13.15 -14.43
C GLY A 127 7.31 -12.57 -13.45
N ILE A 128 7.05 -11.26 -13.55
CA ILE A 128 6.01 -10.58 -12.77
C ILE A 128 4.64 -11.22 -13.00
N MET A 129 4.26 -11.44 -14.28
CA MET A 129 2.96 -12.02 -14.62
C MET A 129 2.76 -13.42 -14.03
N LYS A 130 3.82 -14.23 -13.92
CA LYS A 130 3.74 -15.56 -13.29
C LYS A 130 3.52 -15.48 -11.78
N ASP A 131 3.99 -14.41 -11.16
CA ASP A 131 3.83 -14.18 -9.72
C ASP A 131 2.52 -13.47 -9.35
N VAL A 132 1.83 -12.83 -10.31
CA VAL A 132 0.56 -12.11 -10.07
C VAL A 132 -0.45 -12.96 -9.27
N PRO A 133 -0.75 -14.24 -9.61
CA PRO A 133 -1.73 -15.02 -8.85
C PRO A 133 -1.34 -15.20 -7.37
N ARG A 134 -0.05 -15.41 -7.10
CA ARG A 134 0.48 -15.52 -5.73
C ARG A 134 0.35 -14.19 -4.99
N ILE A 135 0.77 -13.09 -5.62
CA ILE A 135 0.74 -11.75 -5.03
C ILE A 135 -0.70 -11.34 -4.74
N MET A 136 -1.64 -11.59 -5.66
CA MET A 136 -3.06 -11.30 -5.46
C MET A 136 -3.65 -12.14 -4.32
N LYS A 137 -3.32 -13.43 -4.24
CA LYS A 137 -3.71 -14.28 -3.10
C LYS A 137 -3.17 -13.72 -1.79
N ARG A 138 -1.94 -13.18 -1.79
CA ARG A 138 -1.31 -12.58 -0.61
C ARG A 138 -2.02 -11.29 -0.19
N GLU A 139 -2.34 -10.40 -1.13
CA GLU A 139 -3.13 -9.19 -0.86
C GLU A 139 -4.53 -9.54 -0.33
N TRP A 140 -5.17 -10.60 -0.84
CA TRP A 140 -6.43 -11.09 -0.29
C TRP A 140 -6.30 -11.57 1.15
N GLN A 141 -5.21 -12.25 1.50
CA GLN A 141 -4.95 -12.66 2.90
C GLN A 141 -4.78 -11.45 3.83
N LYS A 142 -4.13 -10.38 3.36
CA LYS A 142 -4.02 -9.12 4.10
C LYS A 142 -5.39 -8.48 4.31
N LEU A 143 -6.21 -8.41 3.26
CA LEU A 143 -7.56 -7.87 3.32
C LEU A 143 -8.47 -8.68 4.27
N ALA A 144 -8.48 -10.00 4.14
CA ALA A 144 -9.23 -10.90 5.01
C ALA A 144 -8.76 -10.83 6.48
N TRP A 145 -7.48 -10.52 6.72
CA TRP A 145 -6.98 -10.26 8.06
C TRP A 145 -7.39 -8.87 8.59
N TYR A 146 -7.43 -7.85 7.73
CA TYR A 146 -7.77 -6.47 8.07
C TYR A 146 -9.26 -6.29 8.38
N LEU A 147 -10.14 -6.74 7.47
CA LEU A 147 -11.59 -6.49 7.52
C LEU A 147 -12.26 -6.79 8.87
N PRO A 148 -12.11 -7.99 9.48
CA PRO A 148 -12.80 -8.27 10.74
C PRO A 148 -12.32 -7.38 11.89
N ARG A 149 -11.06 -6.93 11.86
CA ARG A 149 -10.48 -6.06 12.91
C ARG A 149 -10.91 -4.61 12.72
N ALA A 150 -10.91 -4.14 11.48
CA ALA A 150 -11.46 -2.83 11.13
C ALA A 150 -12.95 -2.76 11.53
N PHE A 151 -13.71 -3.82 11.28
CA PHE A 151 -15.12 -3.91 11.66
C PHE A 151 -15.33 -3.83 13.19
N VAL A 152 -14.53 -4.54 13.98
CA VAL A 152 -14.59 -4.45 15.45
C VAL A 152 -14.27 -3.04 15.95
N LEU A 153 -13.25 -2.39 15.37
CA LEU A 153 -12.91 -1.00 15.72
C LEU A 153 -14.00 -0.01 15.30
N LEU A 154 -14.67 -0.28 14.18
CA LEU A 154 -15.83 0.50 13.73
C LEU A 154 -16.99 0.38 14.72
N ILE A 155 -17.30 -0.83 15.19
CA ILE A 155 -18.32 -1.05 16.23
C ILE A 155 -17.97 -0.30 17.52
N LEU A 156 -16.69 -0.30 17.91
CA LEU A 156 -16.21 0.43 19.09
C LEU A 156 -16.51 1.93 19.01
N TYR A 157 -16.49 2.52 17.82
CA TYR A 157 -16.79 3.95 17.61
C TYR A 157 -18.23 4.32 17.99
N PHE A 158 -19.17 3.37 17.91
CA PHE A 158 -20.57 3.59 18.27
C PHE A 158 -20.84 3.57 19.79
N ILE A 159 -19.86 3.19 20.62
CA ILE A 159 -20.01 3.22 22.08
C ILE A 159 -19.85 4.68 22.56
N PRO A 160 -20.89 5.32 23.11
CA PRO A 160 -20.80 6.70 23.59
C PRO A 160 -19.75 6.86 24.69
N GLY A 161 -19.02 7.99 24.68
CA GLY A 161 -17.97 8.31 25.65
C GLY A 161 -16.62 7.62 25.40
N ILE A 162 -16.60 6.29 25.33
CA ILE A 162 -15.36 5.50 25.15
C ILE A 162 -14.94 5.45 23.68
N GLY A 163 -15.90 5.24 22.77
CA GLY A 163 -15.63 5.08 21.34
C GLY A 163 -14.95 6.31 20.74
N GLN A 164 -15.43 7.50 21.06
CA GLN A 164 -14.90 8.74 20.49
C GLN A 164 -13.48 9.10 20.98
N THR A 165 -13.08 8.63 22.16
CA THR A 165 -11.77 8.95 22.75
C THR A 165 -10.73 7.87 22.47
N VAL A 166 -11.10 6.59 22.65
CA VAL A 166 -10.19 5.45 22.53
C VAL A 166 -10.11 4.93 21.10
N ALA A 167 -11.22 4.92 20.36
CA ALA A 167 -11.23 4.31 19.03
C ALA A 167 -10.31 5.02 18.02
N PRO A 168 -10.19 6.36 17.96
CA PRO A 168 -9.24 7.01 17.04
C PRO A 168 -7.79 6.61 17.30
N VAL A 169 -7.39 6.48 18.58
CA VAL A 169 -6.04 6.05 18.95
C VAL A 169 -5.81 4.60 18.56
N LEU A 170 -6.74 3.70 18.88
CA LEU A 170 -6.64 2.29 18.48
C LEU A 170 -6.68 2.12 16.96
N TRP A 171 -7.48 2.92 16.25
CA TRP A 171 -7.55 2.93 14.80
C TRP A 171 -6.23 3.35 14.19
N PHE A 172 -5.60 4.40 14.72
CA PHE A 172 -4.27 4.83 14.28
C PHE A 172 -3.21 3.75 14.53
N LEU A 173 -3.17 3.16 15.74
CA LEU A 173 -2.21 2.09 16.05
C LEU A 173 -2.44 0.85 15.17
N PHE A 174 -3.70 0.50 14.91
CA PHE A 174 -4.04 -0.59 14.00
C PHE A 174 -3.65 -0.29 12.56
N SER A 175 -3.88 0.94 12.10
CA SER A 175 -3.48 1.40 10.76
C SER A 175 -1.96 1.39 10.59
N ALA A 176 -1.23 1.88 11.60
CA ALA A 176 0.22 1.81 11.65
C ALA A 176 0.72 0.35 11.56
N TRP A 177 0.15 -0.56 12.36
CA TRP A 177 0.49 -1.97 12.30
C TRP A 177 0.15 -2.61 10.94
N MET A 178 -0.98 -2.22 10.34
CA MET A 178 -1.40 -2.71 9.03
C MET A 178 -0.45 -2.25 7.93
N LEU A 179 0.01 -0.99 7.95
CA LEU A 179 1.01 -0.50 7.00
C LEU A 179 2.35 -1.23 7.18
N ALA A 180 2.76 -1.49 8.42
CA ALA A 180 3.95 -2.31 8.68
C ALA A 180 3.79 -3.70 8.06
N ILE A 181 2.65 -4.38 8.25
CA ILE A 181 2.35 -5.66 7.57
C ILE A 181 2.41 -5.47 6.05
N GLN A 182 1.70 -4.48 5.49
CA GLN A 182 1.57 -4.29 4.05
C GLN A 182 2.93 -4.25 3.35
N TYR A 183 3.85 -3.43 3.87
CA TYR A 183 5.15 -3.19 3.25
C TYR A 183 6.22 -4.22 3.63
N CYS A 184 6.22 -4.71 4.88
CA CYS A 184 7.16 -5.77 5.28
C CYS A 184 6.84 -7.09 4.60
N ASP A 185 5.60 -7.29 4.17
CA ASP A 185 5.21 -8.55 3.55
C ASP A 185 5.83 -8.78 2.17
N TYR A 186 6.18 -7.73 1.40
CA TYR A 186 6.78 -7.89 0.07
C TYR A 186 8.04 -8.78 0.07
N PRO A 187 9.09 -8.51 0.88
CA PRO A 187 10.27 -9.38 0.91
C PRO A 187 10.00 -10.77 1.50
N PHE A 188 9.06 -10.90 2.45
CA PHE A 188 8.63 -12.21 2.97
C PHE A 188 7.91 -13.04 1.90
N ASP A 189 7.02 -12.42 1.14
CA ASP A 189 6.26 -13.07 0.08
C ASP A 189 7.19 -13.46 -1.08
N ASN A 190 8.18 -12.63 -1.43
CA ASN A 190 9.22 -12.97 -2.41
C ASN A 190 9.91 -14.31 -2.06
N HIS A 191 10.20 -14.52 -0.77
CA HIS A 191 10.75 -15.77 -0.22
C HIS A 191 9.70 -16.85 0.09
N LYS A 192 8.44 -16.67 -0.34
CA LYS A 192 7.32 -17.60 -0.16
C LYS A 192 7.02 -17.94 1.30
N VAL A 193 7.40 -17.06 2.24
CA VAL A 193 7.15 -17.26 3.67
C VAL A 193 5.65 -17.14 3.94
N PRO A 194 5.01 -18.13 4.61
CA PRO A 194 3.58 -18.10 4.91
C PRO A 194 3.16 -16.86 5.71
N PHE A 195 1.96 -16.33 5.43
CA PHE A 195 1.43 -15.12 6.07
C PHE A 195 1.35 -15.24 7.61
N LYS A 196 1.09 -16.44 8.13
CA LYS A 196 1.09 -16.70 9.58
C LYS A 196 2.48 -16.49 10.18
N GLU A 197 3.51 -17.01 9.53
CA GLU A 197 4.91 -16.94 9.99
C GLU A 197 5.45 -15.53 9.91
N MET A 198 5.16 -14.81 8.82
CA MET A 198 5.47 -13.38 8.71
C MET A 198 4.90 -12.59 9.89
N ARG A 199 3.61 -12.79 10.24
CA ARG A 199 3.01 -12.09 11.39
C ARG A 199 3.65 -12.44 12.72
N VAL A 200 4.08 -13.69 12.91
CA VAL A 200 4.82 -14.10 14.12
C VAL A 200 6.17 -13.41 14.16
N ALA A 201 6.91 -13.38 13.05
CA ALA A 201 8.17 -12.69 12.92
C ALA A 201 8.04 -11.19 13.24
N LEU A 202 7.05 -10.50 12.67
CA LEU A 202 6.81 -9.09 12.96
C LEU A 202 6.45 -8.83 14.43
N ARG A 203 5.78 -9.79 15.10
CA ARG A 203 5.46 -9.69 16.53
C ARG A 203 6.67 -9.86 17.45
N THR A 204 7.80 -10.38 16.97
CA THR A 204 9.03 -10.43 17.78
C THR A 204 9.67 -9.06 17.96
N ARG A 205 9.47 -8.15 16.98
CA ARG A 205 10.00 -6.78 16.99
C ARG A 205 8.88 -5.72 16.89
N LYS A 206 7.85 -5.87 17.73
CA LYS A 206 6.63 -5.02 17.68
C LYS A 206 6.93 -3.53 17.68
N VAL A 207 7.81 -3.07 18.57
CA VAL A 207 8.11 -1.64 18.73
C VAL A 207 8.73 -1.07 17.45
N THR A 208 9.73 -1.75 16.89
CA THR A 208 10.38 -1.35 15.63
C THR A 208 9.38 -1.28 14.48
N ASN A 209 8.55 -2.32 14.30
CA ASN A 209 7.56 -2.36 13.22
C ASN A 209 6.44 -1.32 13.41
N MET A 210 6.02 -1.08 14.66
CA MET A 210 5.03 -0.03 14.98
C MET A 210 5.57 1.37 14.69
N GLN A 211 6.82 1.66 15.06
CA GLN A 211 7.45 2.95 14.74
C GLN A 211 7.51 3.18 13.22
N PHE A 212 7.94 2.15 12.48
CA PHE A 212 8.00 2.19 11.03
C PHE A 212 6.60 2.47 10.44
N GLY A 213 5.61 1.66 10.80
CA GLY A 213 4.24 1.80 10.31
C GLY A 213 3.55 3.10 10.74
N ALA A 214 3.84 3.62 11.93
CA ALA A 214 3.30 4.89 12.42
C ALA A 214 3.85 6.07 11.61
N LEU A 215 5.15 6.09 11.32
CA LEU A 215 5.72 7.10 10.42
C LEU A 215 5.12 7.00 9.02
N THR A 216 4.99 5.79 8.48
CA THR A 216 4.32 5.59 7.19
C THR A 216 2.90 6.14 7.22
N SER A 217 2.13 5.86 8.28
CA SER A 217 0.76 6.38 8.45
C SER A 217 0.72 7.91 8.51
N LEU A 218 1.61 8.55 9.27
CA LEU A 218 1.64 10.01 9.39
C LEU A 218 1.97 10.67 8.05
N PHE A 219 2.90 10.09 7.28
CA PHE A 219 3.29 10.64 5.99
C PHE A 219 2.24 10.40 4.89
N THR A 220 1.43 9.34 5.00
CA THR A 220 0.27 9.16 4.09
C THR A 220 -0.78 10.27 4.24
N MET A 221 -0.84 10.95 5.40
CA MET A 221 -1.75 12.08 5.62
C MET A 221 -1.32 13.35 4.89
N ILE A 222 -0.07 13.42 4.42
CA ILE A 222 0.47 14.58 3.69
C ILE A 222 0.35 14.30 2.19
N PRO A 223 -0.56 14.96 1.43
CA PRO A 223 -0.90 14.56 0.07
C PRO A 223 0.30 14.46 -0.89
N VAL A 224 1.22 15.43 -0.85
CA VAL A 224 2.41 15.46 -1.72
C VAL A 224 3.38 14.32 -1.38
N LEU A 225 3.54 14.01 -0.09
CA LEU A 225 4.44 12.92 0.35
C LEU A 225 3.81 11.54 0.14
N ASN A 226 2.48 11.44 0.16
CA ASN A 226 1.75 10.20 -0.07
C ASN A 226 2.03 9.60 -1.46
N LEU A 227 2.37 10.42 -2.47
CA LEU A 227 2.77 9.94 -3.79
C LEU A 227 4.06 9.09 -3.75
N PHE A 228 4.96 9.39 -2.83
CA PHE A 228 6.26 8.70 -2.71
C PHE A 228 6.30 7.72 -1.53
N ILE A 229 5.27 7.68 -0.70
CA ILE A 229 5.31 6.90 0.54
C ILE A 229 5.35 5.40 0.28
N MET A 230 4.67 4.93 -0.78
CA MET A 230 4.66 3.53 -1.18
C MET A 230 6.08 3.04 -1.53
N PRO A 231 6.81 3.64 -2.48
CA PRO A 231 8.18 3.20 -2.79
C PRO A 231 9.15 3.42 -1.62
N VAL A 232 9.00 4.49 -0.83
CA VAL A 232 9.79 4.72 0.40
C VAL A 232 9.62 3.59 1.39
N ALA A 233 8.36 3.21 1.66
CA ALA A 233 8.03 2.19 2.63
C ALA A 233 8.48 0.80 2.16
N VAL A 234 8.31 0.48 0.87
CA VAL A 234 8.87 -0.77 0.30
C VAL A 234 10.39 -0.82 0.47
N CYS A 235 11.08 0.27 0.17
CA CYS A 235 12.54 0.34 0.33
C CYS A 235 12.97 0.18 1.80
N GLY A 236 12.32 0.90 2.71
CA GLY A 236 12.60 0.83 4.15
C GLY A 236 12.30 -0.56 4.73
N ALA A 237 11.18 -1.15 4.34
CA ALA A 237 10.78 -2.49 4.77
C ALA A 237 11.74 -3.58 4.26
N THR A 238 12.25 -3.45 3.03
CA THR A 238 13.26 -4.36 2.48
C THR A 238 14.60 -4.23 3.20
N ALA A 239 15.04 -3.01 3.52
CA ALA A 239 16.23 -2.81 4.35
C ALA A 239 16.06 -3.42 5.74
N MET A 240 14.88 -3.29 6.34
CA MET A 240 14.55 -3.93 7.62
C MET A 240 14.52 -5.45 7.51
N TRP A 241 14.02 -6.00 6.40
CA TRP A 241 14.09 -7.42 6.10
C TRP A 241 15.52 -7.95 6.10
N VAL A 242 16.42 -7.33 5.33
CA VAL A 242 17.81 -7.76 5.20
C VAL A 242 18.52 -7.80 6.56
N ASP A 243 18.34 -6.75 7.37
CA ASP A 243 19.00 -6.63 8.67
C ASP A 243 18.39 -7.53 9.75
N CYS A 244 17.05 -7.66 9.81
CA CYS A 244 16.37 -8.22 10.98
C CYS A 244 15.72 -9.60 10.77
N TYR A 245 15.36 -9.96 9.54
CA TYR A 245 14.48 -11.12 9.27
C TYR A 245 15.08 -12.13 8.29
N ARG A 246 15.88 -11.66 7.31
CA ARG A 246 16.42 -12.47 6.23
C ARG A 246 17.21 -13.68 6.71
N ALA A 247 18.07 -13.52 7.72
CA ALA A 247 18.89 -14.62 8.25
C ALA A 247 18.07 -15.85 8.71
N LYS A 248 16.83 -15.64 9.16
CA LYS A 248 15.95 -16.70 9.65
C LYS A 248 14.96 -17.20 8.59
N HIS A 249 14.61 -16.36 7.61
CA HIS A 249 13.47 -16.61 6.72
C HIS A 249 13.83 -16.68 5.23
N ALA A 250 15.07 -16.39 4.82
CA ALA A 250 15.46 -16.42 3.41
C ALA A 250 15.51 -17.82 2.80
N LEU A 251 15.76 -18.86 3.61
CA LEU A 251 15.79 -20.26 3.17
C LEU A 251 14.47 -20.99 3.48
N TRP A 252 13.37 -20.25 3.60
CA TRP A 252 12.07 -20.85 3.90
C TRP A 252 11.68 -21.81 2.78
N LYS A 253 11.49 -23.09 3.14
CA LYS A 253 11.07 -24.17 2.23
C LYS A 253 9.56 -24.22 2.10
#